data_AF-A0A1B1ZPZ7-F1
#
_entry.id   AF-A0A1B1ZPZ7-F1
#
_cell.length_a   1.000
_cell.length_b   1.000
_cell.length_c   1.000
_cell.angle_alpha   90.00
_cell.angle_beta   90.00
_cell.angle_gamma   90.00
#
_symmetry.space_group_name_H-M   'P 1'
#
loop_
_entity.id
_entity.type
_entity.pdbx_description
1 polymer ?
#
loop_
_entity_poly.entity_id
_entity_poly.type
_entity_poly.pdbx_seq_one_letter_code
_entity_poly.pdbx_strand_id
1 'polypeptide(L)'
;MIALRRRAATIVGSGALVVLLAGCGDLPAPLTQGPAGAAPVDGLARVVDLAAERTVLSDRVAAAKAESGGPVTDPAREKVVLDDARADAARDGVDPEWAARVFADQIAASTQVQNELLRRWADRPDTRPAPADLAAVRPELDRVGDELIAALKLATPARTHDDCPSALAQAAVATAEPLDDVHRAALGRALMSICG
;
A
#
# COMPACT_ATOMS: atom_id res chain seq x y z
N MET A 1 -15.91 59.32 42.00
CA MET A 1 -16.38 59.67 43.35
C MET A 1 -17.83 59.23 43.50
N ILE A 2 -18.18 58.62 44.65
CA ILE A 2 -19.55 58.39 45.18
C ILE A 2 -20.32 57.24 44.49
N ALA A 3 -20.97 56.27 45.15
CA ALA A 3 -20.97 55.78 46.53
C ALA A 3 -21.68 54.42 46.53
N LEU A 4 -21.33 53.56 47.50
CA LEU A 4 -22.03 52.33 47.86
C LEU A 4 -23.53 52.56 48.11
N ARG A 5 -24.37 51.60 47.72
CA ARG A 5 -25.49 51.15 48.56
C ARG A 5 -25.58 49.63 48.60
N ARG A 6 -25.31 49.08 49.79
CA ARG A 6 -25.65 47.71 50.18
C ARG A 6 -27.16 47.61 50.40
N ARG A 7 -27.78 46.52 49.92
CA ARG A 7 -28.96 45.93 50.56
C ARG A 7 -28.78 44.42 50.63
N ALA A 8 -28.85 43.91 51.85
CA ALA A 8 -28.90 42.49 52.17
C ALA A 8 -30.33 41.96 51.98
N ALA A 9 -30.48 40.71 51.54
CA ALA A 9 -31.65 39.87 51.83
C ALA A 9 -31.32 38.39 51.57
N THR A 10 -31.09 37.69 52.68
CA THR A 10 -31.58 36.35 53.07
C THR A 10 -31.74 35.22 52.04
N ILE A 11 -30.96 34.19 52.34
CA ILE A 11 -30.97 32.76 52.01
C ILE A 11 -32.38 32.14 52.00
N VAL A 12 -32.70 31.40 50.93
CA VAL A 12 -33.57 30.21 50.97
C VAL A 12 -32.85 29.11 50.21
N GLY A 13 -32.51 28.04 50.92
CA GLY A 13 -31.90 26.86 50.35
C GLY A 13 -32.93 25.96 49.67
N SER A 14 -32.50 25.33 48.58
CA SER A 14 -33.04 24.08 48.08
C SER A 14 -31.88 23.34 47.44
N GLY A 15 -31.54 22.18 48.00
CA GLY A 15 -30.47 21.33 47.52
C GLY A 15 -30.74 20.86 46.09
N ALA A 16 -29.73 20.99 45.25
CA ALA A 16 -29.60 20.23 44.02
C ALA A 16 -28.19 19.65 43.98
N LEU A 17 -28.14 18.33 44.14
CA LEU A 17 -26.96 17.49 44.00
C LEU A 17 -26.43 17.63 42.56
N VAL A 18 -25.36 18.41 42.36
CA VAL A 18 -24.65 18.45 41.07
C VAL A 18 -23.62 17.32 41.09
N VAL A 19 -23.92 16.27 40.34
CA VAL A 19 -23.02 15.16 40.03
C VAL A 19 -21.84 15.72 39.23
N LEU A 20 -20.63 15.69 39.79
CA LEU A 20 -19.40 15.87 39.01
C LEU A 20 -19.20 14.63 38.14
N LEU A 21 -19.55 14.74 36.86
CA LEU A 21 -19.01 13.85 35.83
C LEU A 21 -17.56 14.27 35.60
N ALA A 22 -16.64 13.52 36.19
CA ALA A 22 -15.24 13.53 35.81
C ALA A 22 -15.16 13.07 34.34
N GLY A 23 -15.03 14.02 33.43
CA GLY A 23 -14.70 13.74 32.04
C GLY A 23 -13.27 13.23 31.95
N CYS A 24 -13.12 11.91 31.86
CA CYS A 24 -11.95 11.33 31.21
C CYS A 24 -12.13 11.61 29.72
N GLY A 25 -11.46 12.64 29.20
CA GLY A 25 -11.29 12.79 27.77
C GLY A 25 -10.45 11.61 27.28
N ASP A 26 -11.06 10.75 26.46
CA ASP A 26 -10.34 9.77 25.66
C ASP A 26 -9.40 10.54 24.71
N LEU A 27 -8.11 10.54 25.04
CA LEU A 27 -7.07 10.88 24.08
C LEU A 27 -7.03 9.74 23.05
N PRO A 28 -7.10 10.00 21.74
CA PRO A 28 -6.88 8.96 20.75
C PRO A 28 -5.47 8.40 20.95
N ALA A 29 -5.39 7.08 21.16
CA ALA A 29 -4.13 6.37 21.26
C ALA A 29 -3.31 6.57 19.97
N PRO A 30 -1.97 6.67 20.05
CA PRO A 30 -1.14 6.70 18.86
C PRO A 30 -1.34 5.39 18.06
N LEU A 31 -1.47 5.52 16.73
CA LEU A 31 -1.78 4.43 15.77
C LEU A 31 -0.66 3.38 15.60
N THR A 32 0.02 2.95 16.65
CA THR A 32 1.22 2.10 16.55
C THR A 32 0.95 0.59 16.72
N GLN A 33 -0.26 0.10 16.48
CA GLN A 33 -0.57 -1.33 16.67
C GLN A 33 -1.31 -1.91 15.46
N GLY A 34 -0.53 -2.46 14.52
CA GLY A 34 -1.02 -3.57 13.69
C GLY A 34 -1.28 -4.82 14.55
N PRO A 35 -2.02 -5.82 14.05
CA PRO A 35 -2.41 -6.98 14.86
C PRO A 35 -1.18 -7.71 15.41
N ALA A 36 -1.13 -7.87 16.73
CA ALA A 36 -0.11 -8.67 17.39
C ALA A 36 -0.27 -10.14 16.99
N GLY A 37 0.70 -10.68 16.24
CA GLY A 37 0.80 -12.13 15.98
C GLY A 37 0.77 -12.59 14.52
N ALA A 38 0.93 -11.71 13.53
CA ALA A 38 1.12 -12.17 12.14
C ALA A 38 2.41 -13.00 12.03
N ALA A 39 2.28 -14.26 11.62
CA ALA A 39 3.42 -15.16 11.43
C ALA A 39 4.26 -14.70 10.22
N PRO A 40 5.56 -15.02 10.15
CA PRO A 40 6.40 -14.69 8.99
C PRO A 40 5.83 -15.18 7.64
N VAL A 41 5.13 -16.32 7.65
CA VAL A 41 4.41 -16.85 6.48
C VAL A 41 3.23 -15.97 6.04
N ASP A 42 2.59 -15.27 6.97
CA ASP A 42 1.54 -14.28 6.67
C ASP A 42 2.16 -13.06 5.97
N GLY A 43 3.43 -12.76 6.25
CA GLY A 43 4.22 -11.76 5.53
C GLY A 43 4.40 -12.11 4.05
N LEU A 44 4.76 -13.36 3.74
CA LEU A 44 4.89 -13.82 2.34
C LEU A 44 3.56 -13.75 1.59
N ALA A 45 2.47 -14.20 2.23
CA ALA A 45 1.12 -14.10 1.64
C ALA A 45 0.75 -12.62 1.36
N ARG A 46 1.02 -11.72 2.32
CA ARG A 46 0.73 -10.29 2.14
C ARG A 46 1.56 -9.66 1.01
N VAL A 47 2.82 -10.06 0.84
CA VAL A 47 3.67 -9.63 -0.28
C VAL A 47 3.03 -10.05 -1.62
N VAL A 48 2.52 -11.28 -1.72
CA VAL A 48 1.86 -11.78 -2.93
C VAL A 48 0.61 -10.99 -3.26
N ASP A 49 -0.25 -10.73 -2.26
CA ASP A 49 -1.49 -9.98 -2.46
C ASP A 49 -1.21 -8.56 -2.95
N LEU A 50 -0.24 -7.87 -2.35
CA LEU A 50 0.16 -6.52 -2.75
C LEU A 50 0.81 -6.49 -4.14
N ALA A 51 1.62 -7.49 -4.48
CA ALA A 51 2.18 -7.62 -5.81
C ALA A 51 1.08 -7.81 -6.87
N ALA A 52 0.07 -8.64 -6.59
CA ALA A 52 -1.08 -8.84 -7.47
C ALA A 52 -1.94 -7.57 -7.60
N GLU A 53 -2.19 -6.86 -6.50
CA GLU A 53 -2.88 -5.58 -6.53
C GLU A 53 -2.14 -4.56 -7.40
N ARG A 54 -0.81 -4.49 -7.26
CA ARG A 54 0.02 -3.58 -8.05
C ARG A 54 0.05 -3.93 -9.54
N THR A 55 0.01 -5.22 -9.90
CA THR A 55 -0.09 -5.59 -11.32
C THR A 55 -1.42 -5.14 -11.91
N VAL A 56 -2.54 -5.29 -11.20
CA VAL A 56 -3.87 -4.84 -11.64
C VAL A 56 -3.95 -3.31 -11.80
N LEU A 57 -3.30 -2.54 -10.93
CA LEU A 57 -3.21 -1.07 -11.11
C LEU A 57 -2.55 -0.66 -12.44
N SER A 58 -1.75 -1.54 -13.05
CA SER A 58 -1.08 -1.28 -14.32
C SER A 58 -2.06 -1.14 -15.50
N ASP A 59 -3.29 -1.66 -15.38
CA ASP A 59 -4.35 -1.47 -16.38
C ASP A 59 -4.72 0.00 -16.53
N ARG A 60 -4.88 0.69 -15.40
CA ARG A 60 -5.21 2.12 -15.37
C ARG A 60 -4.03 2.96 -15.86
N VAL A 61 -2.80 2.56 -15.53
CA VAL A 61 -1.59 3.21 -16.06
C VAL A 61 -1.53 3.05 -17.58
N ALA A 62 -1.78 1.85 -18.10
CA ALA A 62 -1.81 1.57 -19.53
C ALA A 62 -2.89 2.41 -20.23
N ALA A 63 -4.11 2.44 -19.70
CA ALA A 63 -5.22 3.21 -20.27
C ALA A 63 -4.91 4.71 -20.34
N ALA A 64 -4.31 5.27 -19.29
CA ALA A 64 -3.93 6.67 -19.26
C ALA A 64 -2.78 7.01 -20.23
N LYS A 65 -1.81 6.10 -20.40
CA LYS A 65 -0.72 6.25 -21.37
C LYS A 65 -1.19 6.07 -22.82
N ALA A 66 -2.14 5.18 -23.06
CA ALA A 66 -2.75 4.99 -24.37
C ALA A 66 -3.45 6.26 -24.87
N GLU A 67 -3.99 7.07 -23.96
CA GLU A 67 -4.61 8.36 -24.30
C GLU A 67 -3.57 9.47 -24.49
N SER A 68 -2.60 9.57 -23.59
CA SER A 68 -1.59 10.65 -23.62
C SER A 68 -0.44 10.41 -24.62
N GLY A 69 -0.28 9.18 -25.14
CA GLY A 69 0.87 8.78 -25.94
C GLY A 69 2.18 8.68 -25.16
N GLY A 70 2.12 8.67 -23.82
CA GLY A 70 3.30 8.59 -22.95
C GLY A 70 4.02 7.24 -23.06
N PRO A 71 5.36 7.20 -22.89
CA PRO A 71 6.12 5.96 -22.96
C PRO A 71 5.77 5.01 -21.81
N VAL A 72 5.85 3.70 -22.06
CA VAL A 72 5.66 2.68 -21.03
C VAL A 72 6.78 2.75 -19.99
N THR A 73 8.02 2.87 -20.44
CA THR A 73 9.17 3.01 -19.55
C THR A 73 9.56 4.49 -19.36
N ASP A 74 9.97 4.82 -18.15
CA ASP A 74 10.50 6.13 -17.78
C ASP A 74 11.68 5.90 -16.82
N PRO A 75 12.92 5.75 -17.35
CA PRO A 75 14.08 5.42 -16.54
C PRO A 75 14.35 6.41 -15.41
N ALA A 76 13.99 7.68 -15.59
CA ALA A 76 14.17 8.70 -14.57
C ALA A 76 13.17 8.49 -13.41
N ARG A 77 11.88 8.28 -13.73
CA ARG A 77 10.87 7.98 -12.70
C ARG A 77 11.11 6.62 -12.04
N GLU A 78 11.48 5.60 -12.81
CA GLU A 78 11.81 4.26 -12.30
C GLU A 78 12.98 4.34 -11.32
N LYS A 79 14.02 5.12 -11.63
CA LYS A 79 15.12 5.35 -10.69
C LYS A 79 14.63 5.95 -9.37
N VAL A 80 13.75 6.95 -9.42
CA VAL A 80 13.17 7.57 -8.21
C VAL A 80 12.43 6.52 -7.38
N VAL A 81 11.60 5.68 -7.99
CA VAL A 81 10.89 4.59 -7.27
C VAL A 81 11.87 3.63 -6.58
N LEU A 82 12.98 3.29 -7.22
CA LEU A 82 13.99 2.41 -6.64
C LEU A 82 14.80 3.09 -5.53
N ASP A 83 15.06 4.40 -5.64
CA ASP A 83 15.74 5.18 -4.59
C ASP A 83 14.83 5.34 -3.36
N ASP A 84 13.54 5.63 -3.57
CA ASP A 84 12.53 5.75 -2.52
C ASP A 84 12.38 4.41 -1.78
N ALA A 85 12.24 3.30 -2.51
CA ALA A 85 12.15 1.95 -1.92
C ALA A 85 13.38 1.61 -1.05
N ARG A 86 14.59 2.03 -1.45
CA ARG A 86 15.80 1.87 -0.63
C ARG A 86 15.72 2.69 0.65
N ALA A 87 15.30 3.96 0.53
CA ALA A 87 15.21 4.87 1.66
C ALA A 87 14.16 4.41 2.68
N ASP A 88 13.01 3.94 2.22
CA ASP A 88 11.92 3.46 3.05
C ASP A 88 12.28 2.13 3.72
N ALA A 89 12.89 1.20 2.98
CA ALA A 89 13.43 -0.03 3.54
C ALA A 89 14.46 0.24 4.64
N ALA A 90 15.41 1.15 4.41
CA ALA A 90 16.40 1.53 5.40
C ALA A 90 15.77 2.12 6.67
N ARG A 91 14.72 2.93 6.52
CA ARG A 91 13.97 3.52 7.63
C ARG A 91 13.27 2.45 8.47
N ASP A 92 12.74 1.42 7.82
CA ASP A 92 11.90 0.41 8.46
C ASP A 92 12.65 -0.83 8.93
N GLY A 93 13.96 -0.91 8.66
CA GLY A 93 14.84 -2.01 9.06
C GLY A 93 14.79 -3.21 8.10
N VAL A 94 14.45 -2.98 6.84
CA VAL A 94 14.49 -3.95 5.74
C VAL A 94 15.80 -3.77 4.95
N ASP A 95 16.39 -4.83 4.42
CA ASP A 95 17.56 -4.73 3.53
C ASP A 95 17.22 -3.84 2.31
N PRO A 96 17.88 -2.67 2.15
CA PRO A 96 17.56 -1.72 1.08
C PRO A 96 17.79 -2.29 -0.31
N GLU A 97 18.82 -3.11 -0.52
CA GLU A 97 19.08 -3.69 -1.84
C GLU A 97 18.14 -4.85 -2.14
N TRP A 98 17.69 -5.58 -1.12
CA TRP A 98 16.60 -6.53 -1.31
C TRP A 98 15.30 -5.83 -1.73
N ALA A 99 14.88 -4.79 -1.00
CA ALA A 99 13.70 -4.01 -1.37
C ALA A 99 13.82 -3.42 -2.79
N ALA A 100 14.99 -2.88 -3.16
CA ALA A 100 15.23 -2.37 -4.51
C ALA A 100 15.07 -3.45 -5.59
N ARG A 101 15.57 -4.68 -5.37
CA ARG A 101 15.37 -5.81 -6.30
C ARG A 101 13.90 -6.18 -6.42
N VAL A 102 13.17 -6.24 -5.30
CA VAL A 102 11.72 -6.49 -5.32
C VAL A 102 10.99 -5.41 -6.11
N PHE A 103 11.26 -4.13 -5.87
CA PHE A 103 10.60 -3.04 -6.61
C PHE A 103 11.00 -3.01 -8.09
N ALA A 104 12.22 -3.40 -8.45
CA ALA A 104 12.61 -3.57 -9.85
C ALA A 104 11.78 -4.67 -10.54
N ASP A 105 11.48 -5.77 -9.83
CA ASP A 105 10.59 -6.82 -10.31
C ASP A 105 9.14 -6.31 -10.47
N GLN A 106 8.66 -5.49 -9.54
CA GLN A 106 7.34 -4.85 -9.63
C GLN A 106 7.24 -3.88 -10.82
N ILE A 107 8.30 -3.11 -11.13
CA ILE A 107 8.38 -2.24 -12.31
C ILE A 107 8.35 -3.07 -13.60
N ALA A 108 9.13 -4.16 -13.64
CA ALA A 108 9.16 -5.05 -14.79
C ALA A 108 7.80 -5.73 -15.04
N ALA A 109 7.12 -6.18 -13.98
CA ALA A 109 5.77 -6.74 -14.05
C ALA A 109 4.76 -5.71 -14.58
N SER A 110 4.79 -4.48 -14.07
CA SER A 110 3.92 -3.40 -14.56
C SER A 110 4.15 -3.07 -16.03
N THR A 111 5.41 -3.07 -16.46
CA THR A 111 5.81 -2.87 -17.86
C THR A 111 5.26 -3.98 -18.76
N GLN A 112 5.28 -5.23 -18.28
CA GLN A 112 4.73 -6.38 -18.99
C GLN A 112 3.22 -6.26 -19.22
N VAL A 113 2.45 -5.91 -18.17
CA VAL A 113 1.00 -5.67 -18.28
C VAL A 113 0.71 -4.55 -19.28
N GLN A 114 1.36 -3.40 -19.12
CA GLN A 114 1.16 -2.24 -19.97
C GLN A 114 1.42 -2.55 -21.45
N ASN A 115 2.54 -3.21 -21.77
CA ASN A 115 2.89 -3.57 -23.15
C ASN A 115 1.85 -4.51 -23.78
N GLU A 116 1.42 -5.52 -23.03
CA GLU A 116 0.45 -6.49 -23.55
C GLU A 116 -0.93 -5.87 -23.77
N LEU A 117 -1.39 -5.00 -22.86
CA LEU A 117 -2.64 -4.28 -23.03
C LEU A 117 -2.60 -3.30 -24.20
N LEU A 118 -1.52 -2.53 -24.32
CA LEU A 118 -1.35 -1.61 -25.44
C LEU A 118 -1.35 -2.35 -26.79
N ARG A 119 -0.69 -3.51 -26.86
CA ARG A 119 -0.73 -4.38 -28.04
C ARG A 119 -2.17 -4.88 -28.32
N ARG A 120 -2.88 -5.36 -27.29
CA ARG A 120 -4.28 -5.82 -27.43
C ARG A 120 -5.20 -4.71 -27.94
N TRP A 121 -5.05 -3.48 -27.46
CA TRP A 121 -5.86 -2.35 -27.89
C TRP A 121 -5.46 -1.80 -29.26
N ALA A 122 -4.21 -1.99 -29.69
CA ALA A 122 -3.82 -1.72 -31.07
C ALA A 122 -4.52 -2.69 -32.04
N ASP A 123 -4.62 -3.97 -31.67
CA ASP A 123 -5.30 -4.99 -32.47
C ASP A 123 -6.84 -4.89 -32.39
N ARG A 124 -7.38 -4.54 -31.22
CA ARG A 124 -8.82 -4.37 -30.94
C ARG A 124 -9.11 -3.07 -30.20
N PRO A 125 -9.21 -1.93 -30.92
CA PRO A 125 -9.42 -0.63 -30.30
C PRO A 125 -10.74 -0.52 -29.52
N ASP A 126 -11.74 -1.31 -29.88
CA ASP A 126 -13.05 -1.40 -29.24
C ASP A 126 -13.00 -1.98 -27.82
N THR A 127 -11.94 -2.71 -27.46
CA THR A 127 -11.77 -3.26 -26.10
C THR A 127 -10.94 -2.36 -25.18
N ARG A 128 -10.58 -1.15 -25.63
CA ARG A 128 -9.87 -0.17 -24.79
C ARG A 128 -10.85 0.46 -23.79
N PRO A 129 -10.57 0.43 -22.48
CA PRO A 129 -11.42 1.10 -21.50
C PRO A 129 -11.35 2.63 -21.66
N ALA A 130 -12.24 3.34 -20.99
CA ALA A 130 -12.15 4.79 -20.91
C ALA A 130 -10.79 5.22 -20.28
N PRO A 131 -10.20 6.34 -20.71
CA PRO A 131 -8.95 6.83 -20.16
C PRO A 131 -9.04 7.00 -18.63
N ALA A 132 -7.99 6.60 -17.94
CA ALA A 132 -7.82 6.86 -16.51
C ALA A 132 -6.96 8.11 -16.30
N ASP A 133 -7.12 8.78 -15.16
CA ASP A 133 -6.22 9.86 -14.74
C ASP A 133 -5.01 9.28 -14.01
N LEU A 134 -3.79 9.52 -14.53
CA LEU A 134 -2.55 9.12 -13.87
C LEU A 134 -2.39 9.77 -12.49
N ALA A 135 -2.89 11.00 -12.30
CA ALA A 135 -2.81 11.65 -11.00
C ALA A 135 -3.65 10.92 -9.94
N ALA A 136 -4.75 10.28 -10.34
CA ALA A 136 -5.58 9.46 -9.45
C ALA A 136 -4.96 8.09 -9.14
N VAL A 137 -4.17 7.50 -10.06
CA VAL A 137 -3.53 6.19 -9.86
C VAL A 137 -2.30 6.28 -8.95
N ARG A 138 -1.57 7.41 -8.98
CA ARG A 138 -0.31 7.59 -8.24
C ARG A 138 -0.45 7.35 -6.72
N PRO A 139 -1.43 7.93 -6.01
CA PRO A 139 -1.60 7.67 -4.58
C PRO A 139 -1.86 6.20 -4.24
N GLU A 140 -2.52 5.45 -5.14
CA GLU A 140 -2.77 4.02 -4.93
C GLU A 140 -1.48 3.21 -5.10
N LEU A 141 -0.65 3.54 -6.10
CA LEU A 141 0.67 2.94 -6.28
C LEU A 141 1.60 3.24 -5.09
N ASP A 142 1.56 4.47 -4.57
CA ASP A 142 2.36 4.89 -3.42
C ASP A 142 1.91 4.13 -2.17
N ARG A 143 0.59 4.06 -1.89
CA ARG A 143 0.05 3.26 -0.78
C ARG A 143 0.47 1.78 -0.87
N VAL A 144 0.29 1.15 -2.04
CA VAL A 144 0.68 -0.25 -2.23
C VAL A 144 2.19 -0.43 -2.06
N GLY A 145 2.99 0.55 -2.47
CA GLY A 145 4.44 0.57 -2.23
C GLY A 145 4.80 0.57 -0.75
N ASP A 146 4.21 1.48 0.03
CA ASP A 146 4.44 1.56 1.48
C ASP A 146 4.02 0.27 2.20
N GLU A 147 2.85 -0.26 1.85
CA GLU A 147 2.36 -1.53 2.40
C GLU A 147 3.26 -2.71 2.00
N LEU A 148 3.86 -2.67 0.81
CA LEU A 148 4.79 -3.71 0.36
C LEU A 148 6.08 -3.69 1.18
N ILE A 149 6.64 -2.52 1.51
CA ILE A 149 7.80 -2.41 2.41
C ILE A 149 7.47 -2.99 3.79
N ALA A 150 6.28 -2.68 4.33
CA ALA A 150 5.83 -3.24 5.61
C ALA A 150 5.67 -4.78 5.54
N ALA A 151 5.16 -5.31 4.43
CA ALA A 151 5.03 -6.74 4.22
C ALA A 151 6.40 -7.43 4.08
N LEU A 152 7.37 -6.82 3.39
CA LEU A 152 8.74 -7.32 3.26
C LEU A 152 9.43 -7.41 4.63
N LYS A 153 9.18 -6.46 5.52
CA LYS A 153 9.66 -6.53 6.91
C LYS A 153 9.15 -7.77 7.63
N LEU A 154 7.85 -8.06 7.52
CA LEU A 154 7.25 -9.26 8.13
C LEU A 154 7.76 -10.55 7.48
N ALA A 155 8.00 -10.54 6.17
CA ALA A 155 8.51 -11.69 5.42
C ALA A 155 10.02 -11.95 5.64
N THR A 156 10.75 -11.01 6.25
CA THR A 156 12.21 -11.09 6.41
C THR A 156 12.69 -12.40 7.04
N PRO A 157 12.09 -12.93 8.13
CA PRO A 157 12.51 -14.21 8.70
C PRO A 157 12.25 -15.39 7.77
N ALA A 158 11.12 -15.38 7.05
CA ALA A 158 10.74 -16.50 6.18
C ALA A 158 11.55 -16.54 4.89
N ARG A 159 12.06 -15.40 4.40
CA ARG A 159 12.69 -15.31 3.07
C ARG A 159 13.93 -16.17 2.87
N THR A 160 14.63 -16.51 3.96
CA THR A 160 15.86 -17.32 3.95
C THR A 160 15.62 -18.76 4.41
N HIS A 161 14.38 -19.15 4.71
CA HIS A 161 14.05 -20.53 5.01
C HIS A 161 14.00 -21.37 3.73
N ASP A 162 14.34 -22.67 3.86
CA ASP A 162 14.33 -23.64 2.75
C ASP A 162 12.95 -23.79 2.10
N ASP A 163 11.87 -23.56 2.85
CA ASP A 163 10.48 -23.64 2.38
C ASP A 163 9.93 -22.34 1.81
N CYS A 164 10.70 -21.24 1.78
CA CYS A 164 10.25 -19.97 1.20
C CYS A 164 9.70 -20.13 -0.23
N PRO A 165 10.39 -20.81 -1.16
CA PRO A 165 9.90 -20.92 -2.54
C PRO A 165 8.55 -21.65 -2.62
N SER A 166 8.35 -22.70 -1.83
CA SER A 166 7.11 -23.48 -1.85
C SER A 166 5.96 -22.75 -1.14
N ALA A 167 6.22 -22.04 -0.05
CA ALA A 167 5.25 -21.20 0.62
C ALA A 167 4.80 -20.02 -0.26
N LEU A 168 5.76 -19.32 -0.90
CA LEU A 168 5.50 -18.23 -1.82
C LEU A 168 4.70 -18.69 -3.04
N ALA A 169 5.05 -19.84 -3.62
CA ALA A 169 4.33 -20.40 -4.77
C ALA A 169 2.88 -20.77 -4.42
N GLN A 170 2.63 -21.34 -3.24
CA GLN A 170 1.28 -21.67 -2.79
C GLN A 170 0.42 -20.42 -2.62
N ALA A 171 0.96 -19.37 -1.99
CA ALA A 171 0.28 -18.09 -1.89
C ALA A 171 0.02 -17.49 -3.28
N ALA A 172 1.02 -17.49 -4.17
CA ALA A 172 0.89 -16.98 -5.54
C ALA A 172 -0.19 -17.71 -6.35
N VAL A 173 -0.30 -19.04 -6.24
CA VAL A 173 -1.35 -19.82 -6.91
C VAL A 173 -2.73 -19.43 -6.40
N ALA A 174 -2.90 -19.28 -5.08
CA ALA A 174 -4.18 -18.90 -4.50
C ALA A 174 -4.59 -17.49 -4.94
N THR A 175 -3.69 -16.50 -4.84
CA THR A 175 -3.95 -15.11 -5.25
C THR A 175 -4.15 -14.97 -6.76
N ALA A 176 -3.52 -15.83 -7.57
CA ALA A 176 -3.64 -15.78 -9.03
C ALA A 176 -4.91 -16.43 -9.60
N GLU A 177 -5.70 -17.15 -8.80
CA GLU A 177 -6.90 -17.86 -9.27
C GLU A 177 -7.86 -16.96 -10.09
N PRO A 178 -8.24 -15.75 -9.61
CA PRO A 178 -9.14 -14.86 -10.36
C PRO A 178 -8.44 -14.05 -11.47
N LEU A 179 -7.11 -14.13 -11.60
CA LEU A 179 -6.34 -13.32 -12.54
C LEU A 179 -6.31 -13.94 -13.94
N ASP A 180 -6.36 -13.07 -14.96
CA ASP A 180 -6.12 -13.47 -16.34
C ASP A 180 -4.65 -13.84 -16.60
N ASP A 181 -4.35 -14.38 -17.78
CA ASP A 181 -3.00 -14.86 -18.11
C ASP A 181 -1.94 -13.75 -18.07
N VAL A 182 -2.31 -12.51 -18.39
CA VAL A 182 -1.37 -11.37 -18.37
C VAL A 182 -0.97 -11.05 -16.95
N HIS A 183 -1.97 -10.92 -16.08
CA HIS A 183 -1.77 -10.59 -14.68
C HIS A 183 -1.11 -11.71 -13.91
N ARG A 184 -1.42 -12.98 -14.23
CA ARG A 184 -0.78 -14.16 -13.66
C ARG A 184 0.71 -14.23 -14.04
N ALA A 185 1.04 -13.98 -15.31
CA ALA A 185 2.43 -13.92 -15.75
C ALA A 185 3.19 -12.75 -15.09
N ALA A 186 2.55 -11.59 -15.01
CA ALA A 186 3.11 -10.41 -14.34
C ALA A 186 3.33 -10.63 -12.84
N LEU A 187 2.40 -11.30 -12.14
CA LEU A 187 2.58 -11.67 -10.74
C LEU A 187 3.79 -12.59 -10.56
N GLY A 188 3.95 -13.59 -11.43
CA GLY A 188 5.16 -14.44 -11.44
C GLY A 188 6.44 -13.61 -11.61
N ARG A 189 6.44 -12.63 -12.53
CA ARG A 189 7.58 -11.71 -12.71
C ARG A 189 7.84 -10.87 -11.46
N ALA A 190 6.78 -10.41 -10.79
CA ALA A 190 6.84 -9.51 -9.64
C ALA A 190 7.46 -10.14 -8.38
N LEU A 191 7.46 -11.48 -8.30
CA LEU A 191 7.86 -12.24 -7.11
C LEU A 191 9.26 -12.87 -7.19
N MET A 192 10.01 -12.62 -8.27
CA MET A 192 11.29 -13.29 -8.55
C MET A 192 12.38 -13.11 -7.48
N SER A 193 12.39 -11.97 -6.79
CA SER A 193 13.41 -11.63 -5.79
C SER A 193 12.95 -11.76 -4.34
N ILE A 194 11.82 -12.42 -4.06
CA ILE A 194 11.29 -12.50 -2.68
C ILE A 194 12.13 -13.45 -1.81
N CYS A 195 12.41 -14.67 -2.27
CA CYS A 195 13.17 -15.68 -1.53
C CYS A 195 14.67 -15.64 -1.87
N GLY A 196 15.51 -15.98 -0.90
CA GLY A 196 16.97 -16.09 -1.05
C GLY A 196 17.76 -15.03 -0.29
#